data_AF-K9DL31-F1
#
_entry.id   AF-K9DL31-F1
#
_cell.length_a   1.000
_cell.length_b   1.000
_cell.length_c   1.000
_cell.angle_alpha   90.00
_cell.angle_beta   90.00
_cell.angle_gamma   90.00
#
_symmetry.space_group_name_H-M   'P 1'
#
loop_
_entity.id
_entity.type
_entity.pdbx_description
1 polymer ?
#
loop_
_entity_poly.entity_id
_entity_poly.type
_entity_poly.pdbx_seq_one_letter_code
_entity_poly.pdbx_strand_id
1 'polypeptide(L)'
;MSGWWVVVDPRTPAERDASEEKMAHLVASWEAGVRSMWFLTRDLVKAGKATQLSFNGYPNRFTVAAGDLVPLIIDGPPTWKDEHGQEHNGRVTIHRDQLAALPASHVLTVELWDVT
;
A
#
# COMPACT_ATOMS: atom_id res chain seq x y z
N MET A 1 18.70 1.76 2.15
CA MET A 1 17.83 2.29 1.09
C MET A 1 16.58 1.43 1.04
N SER A 2 15.42 2.04 1.30
CA SER A 2 14.11 1.46 1.05
C SER A 2 13.97 1.23 -0.45
N GLY A 3 14.21 -0.02 -0.91
CA GLY A 3 14.18 -0.35 -2.33
C GLY A 3 12.78 -0.34 -2.96
N TRP A 4 11.75 0.02 -2.18
CA TRP A 4 10.36 -0.07 -2.60
C TRP A 4 9.57 1.17 -2.23
N TRP A 5 8.64 1.55 -3.10
CA TRP A 5 7.65 2.59 -2.83
C TRP A 5 6.24 2.01 -2.92
N VAL A 6 5.50 2.13 -1.82
CA VAL A 6 4.12 1.70 -1.70
C VAL A 6 3.20 2.89 -1.91
N VAL A 7 2.20 2.73 -2.76
CA VAL A 7 1.15 3.74 -2.98
C VAL A 7 -0.22 3.12 -2.81
N VAL A 8 -1.13 3.88 -2.20
CA VAL A 8 -2.51 3.50 -1.96
C VAL A 8 -3.42 4.52 -2.63
N ASP A 9 -4.26 4.05 -3.55
CA ASP A 9 -5.20 4.85 -4.32
C ASP A 9 -6.63 4.39 -4.02
N PRO A 10 -7.58 5.31 -3.79
CA PRO A 10 -8.98 4.95 -3.55
C PRO A 10 -9.71 4.54 -4.83
N ARG A 11 -9.12 4.72 -6.01
CA ARG A 11 -9.72 4.31 -7.28
C ARG A 11 -9.41 2.84 -7.57
N THR A 12 -10.25 2.23 -8.40
CA THR A 12 -9.97 0.91 -8.96
C THR A 12 -8.75 0.93 -9.88
N PRO A 13 -8.13 -0.23 -10.17
CA PRO A 13 -7.01 -0.30 -11.10
C PRO A 13 -7.30 0.31 -12.47
N ALA A 14 -8.51 0.07 -13.02
CA ALA A 14 -8.92 0.58 -14.32
C ALA A 14 -9.07 2.11 -14.33
N GLU A 15 -9.71 2.68 -13.30
CA GLU A 15 -9.86 4.14 -13.16
C GLU A 15 -8.51 4.84 -12.98
N ARG A 16 -7.60 4.22 -12.21
CA ARG A 16 -6.24 4.71 -12.02
C ARG A 16 -5.43 4.66 -13.31
N ASP A 17 -5.57 3.59 -14.10
CA ASP A 17 -4.88 3.44 -15.39
C ASP A 17 -5.37 4.43 -16.45
N ALA A 18 -6.66 4.76 -16.42
CA ALA A 18 -7.27 5.75 -17.32
C ALA A 18 -6.96 7.21 -16.95
N SER A 19 -6.45 7.46 -15.74
CA SER A 19 -6.13 8.81 -15.25
C SER A 19 -4.76 9.29 -15.73
N GLU A 20 -4.69 10.51 -16.27
CA GLU A 20 -3.42 11.18 -16.58
C GLU A 20 -2.65 11.55 -15.30
N GLU A 21 -3.37 11.89 -14.22
CA GLU A 21 -2.82 12.27 -12.93
C GLU A 21 -2.81 11.10 -11.93
N LYS A 22 -1.98 10.09 -12.21
CA LYS A 22 -1.91 8.86 -11.40
C LYS A 22 -1.56 9.11 -9.93
N MET A 23 -0.89 10.21 -9.59
CA MET A 23 -0.45 10.49 -8.21
C MET A 23 -1.35 11.46 -7.44
N ALA A 24 -2.27 12.17 -8.11
CA ALA A 24 -3.04 13.24 -7.47
C ALA A 24 -4.06 12.75 -6.43
N HIS A 25 -4.49 11.48 -6.52
CA HIS A 25 -5.53 10.90 -5.67
C HIS A 25 -4.99 9.93 -4.62
N LEU A 26 -3.67 9.85 -4.43
CA LEU A 26 -3.11 8.94 -3.43
C LEU A 26 -3.61 9.33 -2.04
N VAL A 27 -4.15 8.34 -1.32
CA VAL A 27 -4.60 8.50 0.07
C VAL A 27 -3.50 8.12 1.06
N ALA A 28 -2.51 7.34 0.62
CA ALA A 28 -1.27 7.11 1.36
C ALA A 28 -0.13 6.74 0.40
N SER A 29 1.09 7.04 0.81
CA SER A 29 2.30 6.49 0.19
C SER A 29 3.45 6.41 1.18
N TRP A 30 4.32 5.41 1.04
CA TRP A 30 5.53 5.34 1.84
C TRP A 30 6.64 4.56 1.16
N GLU A 31 7.87 4.91 1.48
CA GLU A 31 9.02 4.08 1.16
C GLU A 31 9.17 2.93 2.16
N ALA A 32 9.40 1.73 1.65
CA ALA A 32 9.42 0.49 2.42
C ALA A 32 10.67 -0.35 2.12
N GLY A 33 11.11 -1.13 3.11
CA GLY A 33 11.96 -2.29 2.87
C GLY A 33 11.15 -3.49 2.38
N VAL A 34 11.82 -4.48 1.79
CA VAL A 34 11.18 -5.72 1.29
C VAL A 34 10.29 -6.38 2.35
N ARG A 35 10.76 -6.44 3.61
CA ARG A 35 10.02 -7.06 4.72
C ARG A 35 8.82 -6.20 5.15
N SER A 36 8.93 -4.87 5.09
CA SER A 36 7.83 -3.95 5.42
C SER A 36 6.61 -4.10 4.52
N MET A 37 6.75 -4.73 3.36
CA MET A 37 5.62 -5.03 2.46
C MET A 37 4.99 -6.41 2.71
N TRP A 38 5.58 -7.25 3.57
CA TRP A 38 5.11 -8.62 3.76
C TRP A 38 3.70 -8.72 4.33
N PHE A 39 3.20 -7.69 5.02
CA PHE A 39 1.82 -7.71 5.50
C PHE A 39 0.81 -7.83 4.34
N LEU A 40 1.11 -7.28 3.16
CA LEU A 40 0.24 -7.42 1.98
C LEU A 40 0.16 -8.87 1.52
N THR A 41 1.30 -9.54 1.36
CA THR A 41 1.34 -10.90 0.79
C THR A 41 1.15 -12.00 1.83
N ARG A 42 1.71 -11.85 3.02
CA ARG A 42 1.69 -12.87 4.08
C ARG A 42 0.47 -12.77 4.99
N ASP A 43 -0.05 -11.57 5.22
CA ASP A 43 -1.15 -11.40 6.17
C ASP A 43 -2.46 -11.18 5.41
N LEU A 44 -2.52 -10.20 4.50
CA LEU A 44 -3.76 -9.86 3.79
C LEU A 44 -4.10 -10.85 2.68
N VAL A 45 -3.17 -11.15 1.76
CA VAL A 45 -3.45 -12.10 0.65
C VAL A 45 -3.69 -13.52 1.19
N LYS A 46 -2.87 -14.01 2.13
CA LYS A 46 -3.09 -15.36 2.70
C LYS A 46 -4.39 -15.47 3.48
N ALA A 47 -4.84 -14.41 4.12
CA ALA A 47 -6.14 -14.38 4.82
C ALA A 47 -7.33 -14.17 3.87
N GLY A 48 -7.12 -14.05 2.55
CA GLY A 48 -8.18 -13.78 1.58
C GLY A 48 -8.75 -12.35 1.66
N LYS A 49 -8.03 -11.42 2.29
CA LYS A 49 -8.43 -10.01 2.49
C LYS A 49 -7.93 -9.09 1.38
N ALA A 50 -6.93 -9.54 0.62
CA ALA A 50 -6.42 -8.84 -0.54
C ALA A 50 -6.24 -9.80 -1.71
N THR A 51 -6.35 -9.26 -2.93
CA THR A 51 -6.14 -9.99 -4.18
C THR A 51 -4.93 -9.40 -4.88
N GLN A 52 -3.92 -10.23 -5.17
CA GLN A 52 -2.79 -9.82 -6.00
C GLN A 52 -3.16 -9.93 -7.48
N LEU A 53 -3.11 -8.82 -8.20
CA LEU A 53 -3.45 -8.72 -9.62
C LEU A 53 -2.23 -8.87 -10.53
N SER A 54 -1.06 -8.39 -10.08
CA SER A 54 0.20 -8.53 -10.80
C SER A 54 1.36 -8.83 -9.85
N PHE A 55 2.31 -9.65 -10.31
CA PHE A 55 3.53 -10.00 -9.57
C PHE A 55 4.78 -10.15 -10.45
N ASN A 56 4.65 -10.04 -11.77
CA ASN A 56 5.73 -10.25 -12.74
C ASN A 56 6.07 -8.93 -13.45
N GLY A 57 6.82 -8.07 -12.76
CA GLY A 57 7.17 -6.71 -13.20
C GLY A 57 6.53 -5.64 -12.32
N TYR A 58 6.91 -4.38 -12.57
CA TYR A 58 6.46 -3.24 -11.76
C TYR A 58 5.34 -2.45 -12.46
N PRO A 59 4.33 -1.99 -11.70
CA PRO A 59 4.12 -2.24 -10.28
C PRO A 59 3.56 -3.65 -9.98
N ASN A 60 3.88 -4.17 -8.80
CA ASN A 60 3.08 -5.25 -8.20
C ASN A 60 1.79 -4.63 -7.68
N ARG A 61 0.65 -5.11 -8.16
CA ARG A 61 -0.65 -4.49 -7.88
C ARG A 61 -1.54 -5.42 -7.08
N PHE A 62 -2.25 -4.83 -6.12
CA PHE A 62 -3.19 -5.50 -5.23
C PHE A 62 -4.49 -4.71 -5.13
N THR A 63 -5.58 -5.41 -4.85
CA THR A 63 -6.82 -4.81 -4.35
C THR A 63 -7.11 -5.30 -2.93
N VAL A 64 -7.59 -4.41 -2.07
CA VAL A 64 -7.88 -4.71 -0.66
C VAL A 64 -9.05 -3.84 -0.18
N ALA A 65 -9.91 -4.36 0.68
CA ALA A 65 -10.97 -3.58 1.29
C ALA A 65 -10.39 -2.55 2.27
N ALA A 66 -10.96 -1.35 2.30
CA ALA A 66 -10.53 -0.29 3.21
C ALA A 66 -10.63 -0.74 4.68
N GLY A 67 -11.65 -1.53 5.03
CA GLY A 67 -11.81 -2.09 6.37
C GLY A 67 -10.70 -3.04 6.82
N ASP A 68 -9.98 -3.65 5.87
CA ASP A 68 -8.85 -4.52 6.15
C ASP A 68 -7.50 -3.78 6.11
N LEU A 69 -7.36 -2.76 5.26
CA LEU A 69 -6.11 -2.02 5.11
C LEU A 69 -5.99 -0.82 6.05
N VAL A 70 -7.03 0.02 6.15
CA VAL A 70 -6.98 1.30 6.88
C VAL A 70 -6.53 1.13 8.33
N PRO A 71 -7.06 0.15 9.11
CA PRO A 71 -6.62 -0.05 10.50
C PRO A 71 -5.13 -0.39 10.63
N LEU A 72 -4.49 -0.91 9.57
CA LEU A 72 -3.07 -1.28 9.59
C LEU A 72 -2.14 -0.11 9.29
N ILE A 73 -2.64 0.95 8.63
CA ILE A 73 -1.79 2.02 8.10
C ILE A 73 -2.12 3.41 8.65
N ILE A 74 -3.31 3.64 9.23
CA ILE A 74 -3.81 4.99 9.59
C ILE A 74 -2.88 5.74 10.58
N ASP A 75 -2.25 5.01 11.49
CA ASP A 75 -1.32 5.56 12.49
C ASP A 75 0.14 5.53 12.02
N GLY A 76 0.40 4.90 10.87
CA GLY A 76 1.73 4.66 10.31
C GLY A 76 1.75 3.30 9.61
N PRO A 77 2.45 3.16 8.47
CA PRO A 77 2.55 1.88 7.80
C PRO A 77 3.34 0.88 8.66
N PRO A 78 3.06 -0.43 8.55
CA PRO A 78 3.81 -1.46 9.25
C PRO A 78 5.32 -1.33 9.01
N THR A 79 6.11 -1.30 10.07
CA THR A 79 7.58 -1.33 10.02
C THR A 79 8.06 -2.75 10.34
N TRP A 80 9.15 -3.15 9.69
CA TRP A 80 9.89 -4.34 10.12
C TRP A 80 11.26 -3.90 10.63
N LYS A 81 11.64 -4.45 11.78
CA LYS A 81 12.96 -4.24 12.35
C LYS A 81 14.00 -5.03 11.56
N ASP A 82 15.09 -4.37 11.23
CA ASP A 82 16.28 -5.05 10.71
C ASP A 82 17.01 -5.82 11.83
N GLU A 83 18.14 -6.41 11.48
CA GLU A 83 19.00 -7.22 12.36
C GLU A 83 19.54 -6.42 13.57
N HIS A 84 19.55 -5.09 13.46
CA HIS A 84 19.98 -4.14 14.48
C HIS A 84 18.80 -3.52 15.24
N GLY A 85 17.57 -3.97 14.98
CA GLY A 85 16.37 -3.47 15.65
C GLY A 85 15.85 -2.13 15.10
N GLN A 86 16.39 -1.63 13.99
CA GLN A 86 15.96 -0.36 13.40
C GLN A 86 14.73 -0.53 12.52
N GLU A 87 13.76 0.36 12.69
CA GLU A 87 12.53 0.40 11.89
C GLU A 87 12.75 1.28 10.66
N HIS A 88 12.51 0.74 9.47
CA HIS A 88 12.71 1.47 8.22
C HIS A 88 11.40 1.59 7.45
N ASN A 89 10.71 2.71 7.66
CA ASN A 89 9.87 3.31 6.62
C ASN A 89 10.48 4.69 6.32
N GLY A 90 10.67 5.00 5.03
CA GLY A 90 11.27 6.25 4.59
C GLY A 90 10.25 7.38 4.58
N ARG A 91 10.16 8.13 3.48
CA ARG A 91 9.16 9.20 3.35
C ARG A 91 7.75 8.63 3.45
N VAL A 92 6.98 8.99 4.49
CA VAL A 92 5.59 8.56 4.72
C VAL A 92 4.62 9.72 4.48
N THR A 93 3.54 9.46 3.75
CA THR A 93 2.40 10.37 3.55
C THR A 93 1.11 9.61 3.81
N ILE A 94 0.24 10.13 4.67
CA ILE A 94 -1.06 9.52 5.01
C ILE A 94 -2.12 10.61 5.09
N HIS A 95 -3.11 10.56 4.21
CA HIS A 95 -4.27 11.44 4.24
C HIS A 95 -5.35 10.83 5.13
N ARG A 96 -5.16 10.96 6.46
CA ARG A 96 -6.00 10.32 7.48
C ARG A 96 -7.49 10.59 7.31
N ASP A 97 -7.85 11.86 7.07
CA ASP A 97 -9.26 12.24 6.88
C ASP A 97 -9.89 11.55 5.66
N GLN A 98 -9.12 11.39 4.58
CA GLN A 98 -9.58 10.70 3.38
C GLN A 98 -9.74 9.20 3.64
N LEU A 99 -8.77 8.56 4.29
CA LEU A 99 -8.83 7.13 4.64
C LEU A 99 -9.99 6.83 5.61
N ALA A 100 -10.20 7.68 6.62
CA ALA A 100 -11.24 7.52 7.62
C ALA A 100 -12.66 7.74 7.04
N ALA A 101 -12.78 8.51 5.96
CA ALA A 101 -14.04 8.73 5.28
C ALA A 101 -14.46 7.58 4.34
N LEU A 102 -13.55 6.64 4.04
CA LEU A 102 -13.85 5.52 3.15
C LEU A 102 -14.77 4.50 3.83
N PRO A 103 -15.83 4.03 3.14
CA PRO A 103 -16.59 2.86 3.61
C PRO A 103 -15.68 1.65 3.80
N ALA A 104 -15.93 0.83 4.82
CA ALA A 104 -15.10 -0.37 5.06
C ALA A 104 -15.08 -1.34 3.87
N SER A 105 -16.15 -1.39 3.08
CA SER A 105 -16.26 -2.20 1.86
C SER A 105 -15.61 -1.58 0.62
N HIS A 106 -15.12 -0.33 0.71
CA HIS A 106 -14.51 0.37 -0.40
C HIS A 106 -13.21 -0.32 -0.82
N VAL A 107 -13.04 -0.59 -2.11
CA VAL A 107 -11.85 -1.28 -2.62
C VAL A 107 -10.76 -0.27 -2.91
N LEU A 108 -9.60 -0.47 -2.29
CA LEU A 108 -8.39 0.30 -2.50
C LEU A 108 -7.48 -0.44 -3.49
N THR A 109 -6.79 0.32 -4.34
CA THR A 109 -5.67 -0.17 -5.15
C THR A 109 -4.37 0.09 -4.40
N VAL A 110 -3.56 -0.95 -4.21
CA VAL A 110 -2.22 -0.84 -3.64
C VAL A 110 -1.20 -1.23 -4.69
N GLU A 111 -0.21 -0.39 -4.92
CA GLU A 111 0.88 -0.69 -5.86
C GLU A 111 2.23 -0.62 -5.15
N LEU A 112 3.11 -1.55 -5.51
CA LEU A 112 4.49 -1.61 -5.06
C LEU A 112 5.40 -1.37 -6.25
N TRP A 113 6.19 -0.30 -6.18
CA TRP A 113 7.16 0.11 -7.18
C TRP A 113 8.56 -0.18 -6.69
N ASP A 114 9.41 -0.70 -7.59
CA ASP A 114 10.86 -0.68 -7.37
C ASP A 114 11.34 0.75 -7.49
N VAL A 115 12.20 1.16 -6.57
CA VAL A 115 12.90 2.45 -6.64
C VAL A 115 14.41 2.28 -6.57
N THR A 116 14.90 1.05 -6.80
CA THR A 116 16.35 0.77 -6.96
C THR A 116 16.90 1.16 -8.32
#